data_AF-A0A7X6P3H5-F1
#
_entry.id   AF-A0A7X6P3H5-F1
#
_cell.length_a   1.000
_cell.length_b   1.000
_cell.length_c   1.000
_cell.angle_alpha   90.00
_cell.angle_beta   90.00
_cell.angle_gamma   90.00
#
_symmetry.space_group_name_H-M   'P 1'
#
loop_
_entity.id
_entity.type
_entity.pdbx_description
1 polymer ?
#
loop_
_entity_poly.entity_id
_entity_poly.type
_entity_poly.pdbx_seq_one_letter_code
_entity_poly.pdbx_strand_id
1 'polypeptide(L)'
;VEDIFDAMPDPDDPDAIEGDGIDVQALLTDLWEAASTLSKKPTDAEATLRFVGGAETLERMSLPFGFEQAVWRALVADTLELRDAMESETAEEQLSDEALAERAKSLSWSLRPLV
;
A
#
# COMPACT_ATOMS: atom_id res chain seq x y z
N VAL A 1 -9.87 12.20 -20.02
CA VAL A 1 -8.78 11.80 -19.08
C VAL A 1 -9.03 12.58 -17.80
N GLU A 2 -10.18 12.31 -17.23
CA GLU A 2 -10.70 12.78 -15.95
C GLU A 2 -11.24 11.47 -15.33
N ASP A 3 -11.10 11.27 -14.01
CA ASP A 3 -11.56 10.09 -13.22
C ASP A 3 -10.47 9.24 -12.51
N ILE A 4 -9.22 9.72 -12.36
CA ILE A 4 -8.22 9.06 -11.47
C ILE A 4 -7.92 9.86 -10.19
N PHE A 5 -8.40 11.11 -10.06
CA PHE A 5 -8.01 12.01 -8.96
C PHE A 5 -8.96 12.05 -7.75
N ASP A 6 -10.12 11.39 -7.79
CA ASP A 6 -11.15 11.53 -6.75
C ASP A 6 -11.03 10.53 -5.57
N ALA A 7 -10.03 9.63 -5.61
CA ALA A 7 -9.75 8.68 -4.54
C ALA A 7 -8.55 9.09 -3.66
N MET A 8 -8.15 10.37 -3.69
CA MET A 8 -7.05 10.84 -2.86
C MET A 8 -7.52 11.14 -1.42
N PRO A 9 -6.93 10.54 -0.38
CA PRO A 9 -7.25 10.87 1.01
C PRO A 9 -6.92 12.34 1.32
N ASP A 10 -7.85 13.02 2.02
CA ASP A 10 -7.75 14.44 2.37
C ASP A 10 -6.67 14.64 3.44
N PRO A 11 -5.64 15.49 3.20
CA PRO A 11 -4.60 15.77 4.21
C PRO A 11 -5.14 16.46 5.47
N ASP A 12 -6.35 17.03 5.44
CA ASP A 12 -7.01 17.68 6.57
C ASP A 12 -8.06 16.76 7.25
N ASP A 13 -8.04 15.46 6.97
CA ASP A 13 -8.96 14.48 7.58
C ASP A 13 -8.79 14.43 9.12
N PRO A 14 -9.84 14.74 9.91
CA PRO A 14 -9.78 14.68 11.37
C PRO A 14 -9.55 13.26 11.93
N ASP A 15 -9.73 12.22 11.12
CA ASP A 15 -9.42 10.83 11.48
C ASP A 15 -7.96 10.43 11.17
N ALA A 16 -7.15 11.33 10.60
CA ALA A 16 -5.74 11.08 10.35
C ALA A 16 -4.95 10.95 11.66
N ILE A 17 -4.20 9.86 11.79
CA ILE A 17 -3.35 9.62 12.96
C ILE A 17 -2.10 10.51 12.83
N GLU A 18 -1.97 11.50 13.73
CA GLU A 18 -0.69 12.18 13.96
C GLU A 18 0.33 11.11 14.35
N GLY A 19 1.41 10.96 13.58
CA GLY A 19 2.36 9.85 13.64
C GLY A 19 3.17 9.68 14.95
N ASP A 20 2.69 10.18 16.08
CA ASP A 20 3.37 10.18 17.39
C ASP A 20 3.27 8.84 18.14
N GLY A 21 2.92 7.74 17.46
CA GLY A 21 2.83 6.41 18.07
C GLY A 21 2.95 5.20 17.14
N ILE A 22 2.89 5.39 15.82
CA ILE A 22 3.08 4.31 14.84
C ILE A 22 4.49 4.43 14.28
N ASP A 23 5.28 3.37 14.46
CA ASP A 23 6.60 3.28 13.86
C ASP A 23 6.45 3.09 12.34
N VAL A 24 6.54 4.21 11.60
CA VAL A 24 6.47 4.21 10.13
C VAL A 24 7.50 3.27 9.52
N GLN A 25 8.70 3.15 10.10
CA GLN A 25 9.74 2.30 9.54
C GLN A 25 9.39 0.82 9.70
N ALA A 26 8.82 0.43 10.85
CA ALA A 26 8.29 -0.90 11.04
C ALA A 26 7.14 -1.21 10.06
N LEU A 27 6.20 -0.28 9.87
CA LEU A 27 5.10 -0.45 8.93
C LEU A 27 5.59 -0.63 7.48
N LEU A 28 6.52 0.22 7.04
CA LEU A 28 7.08 0.14 5.68
C LEU A 28 7.87 -1.16 5.48
N THR A 29 8.59 -1.62 6.52
CA THR A 29 9.29 -2.91 6.50
C THR A 29 8.30 -4.06 6.35
N ASP A 30 7.21 -4.05 7.12
CA ASP A 30 6.16 -5.08 7.06
C ASP A 30 5.48 -5.13 5.68
N LEU A 31 5.15 -3.97 5.12
CA LEU A 31 4.60 -3.86 3.77
C LEU A 31 5.58 -4.37 2.72
N TRP A 32 6.86 -4.03 2.85
CA TRP A 32 7.90 -4.48 1.92
C TRP A 32 8.07 -6.01 1.95
N GLU A 33 8.09 -6.61 3.14
CA GLU A 33 8.18 -8.08 3.30
C GLU A 33 6.97 -8.80 2.71
N ALA A 34 5.76 -8.28 2.99
CA ALA A 34 4.52 -8.84 2.47
C ALA A 34 4.46 -8.74 0.94
N ALA A 35 4.72 -7.56 0.37
CA ALA A 35 4.79 -7.35 -1.09
C ALA A 35 5.88 -8.21 -1.74
N SER A 36 7.05 -8.33 -1.11
CA SER A 36 8.13 -9.21 -1.58
C SER A 36 7.73 -10.69 -1.57
N THR A 37 6.90 -11.11 -0.63
CA THR A 37 6.37 -12.49 -0.56
C THR A 37 5.32 -12.71 -1.64
N LEU A 38 4.36 -11.79 -1.77
CA LEU A 38 3.32 -11.83 -2.80
C LEU A 38 3.91 -11.83 -4.23
N SER A 39 5.01 -11.11 -4.46
CA SER A 39 5.73 -11.13 -5.75
C SER A 39 6.27 -12.50 -6.17
N LYS A 40 6.46 -13.43 -5.21
CA LYS A 40 6.97 -14.78 -5.44
C LYS A 40 5.88 -15.84 -5.29
N LYS A 41 4.90 -15.57 -4.44
CA LYS A 41 3.80 -16.45 -4.08
C LYS A 41 2.53 -15.61 -3.90
N PRO A 42 1.85 -15.24 -5.00
CA PRO A 42 0.67 -14.36 -4.98
C PRO A 42 -0.52 -14.97 -4.20
N THR A 43 -0.56 -16.29 -4.07
CA THR A 43 -1.60 -17.02 -3.32
C THR A 43 -1.26 -17.23 -1.83
N ASP A 44 -0.26 -16.52 -1.30
CA ASP A 44 0.09 -16.61 0.11
C ASP A 44 -0.90 -15.81 0.99
N ALA A 45 -1.74 -16.55 1.72
CA ALA A 45 -2.79 -15.95 2.54
C ALA A 45 -2.25 -15.12 3.72
N GLU A 46 -1.12 -15.52 4.32
CA GLU A 46 -0.53 -14.76 5.44
C GLU A 46 0.03 -13.43 4.94
N ALA A 47 0.77 -13.46 3.82
CA ALA A 47 1.27 -12.24 3.19
C ALA A 47 0.14 -11.32 2.72
N THR A 48 -0.96 -11.90 2.21
CA THR A 48 -2.16 -11.14 1.82
C THR A 48 -2.75 -10.38 3.00
N LEU A 49 -3.02 -11.07 4.11
CA LEU A 49 -3.61 -10.46 5.31
C LEU A 49 -2.68 -9.38 5.91
N ARG A 50 -1.36 -9.64 5.95
CA ARG A 50 -0.38 -8.65 6.44
C ARG A 50 -0.33 -7.42 5.54
N PHE A 51 -0.37 -7.61 4.22
CA PHE A 51 -0.37 -6.50 3.27
C PHE A 51 -1.62 -5.63 3.42
N VAL A 52 -2.81 -6.24 3.43
CA VAL A 52 -4.09 -5.52 3.58
C VAL A 52 -4.13 -4.73 4.89
N GLY A 53 -3.79 -5.34 6.03
CA GLY A 53 -3.77 -4.62 7.32
C GLY A 53 -2.70 -3.52 7.39
N GLY A 54 -1.57 -3.71 6.71
CA GLY A 54 -0.55 -2.67 6.55
C GLY A 54 -1.07 -1.50 5.71
N ALA A 55 -1.77 -1.77 4.62
CA ALA A 55 -2.35 -0.76 3.73
C ALA A 55 -3.43 0.09 4.46
N GLU A 56 -4.30 -0.53 5.25
CA GLU A 56 -5.28 0.17 6.10
C GLU A 56 -4.63 1.06 7.17
N THR A 57 -3.45 0.66 7.67
CA THR A 57 -2.69 1.47 8.62
C THR A 57 -2.03 2.65 7.91
N LEU A 58 -1.46 2.40 6.73
CA LEU A 58 -0.81 3.41 5.89
C LEU A 58 -1.78 4.50 5.41
N GLU A 59 -3.00 4.11 5.02
CA GLU A 59 -4.08 5.01 4.57
C GLU A 59 -4.44 6.08 5.62
N ARG A 60 -4.45 5.67 6.89
CA ARG A 60 -4.81 6.54 8.03
C ARG A 60 -3.64 7.37 8.55
N MET A 61 -2.43 7.16 8.01
CA MET A 61 -1.25 7.88 8.45
C MET A 61 -1.13 9.23 7.75
N SER A 62 -0.98 10.28 8.56
CA SER A 62 -0.50 11.58 8.09
C SER A 62 0.94 11.48 7.54
N LEU A 63 1.36 12.49 6.76
CA LEU A 63 2.71 12.57 6.19
C LEU A 63 3.77 12.46 7.31
N PRO A 64 4.63 11.42 7.30
CA PRO A 64 5.64 11.26 8.33
C PRO A 64 6.75 12.32 8.23
N PHE A 65 7.31 12.71 9.37
CA PHE A 65 8.43 13.65 9.39
C PHE A 65 9.61 13.14 8.56
N GLY A 66 10.19 14.01 7.74
CA GLY A 66 11.33 13.67 6.88
C GLY A 66 10.99 13.02 5.54
N PHE A 67 9.72 12.69 5.28
CA PHE A 67 9.28 12.21 3.97
C PHE A 67 8.91 13.36 3.03
N GLU A 68 9.22 13.19 1.74
CA GLU A 68 8.74 14.09 0.71
C GLU A 68 7.25 13.81 0.42
N GLN A 69 6.41 14.86 0.41
CA GLN A 69 4.97 14.72 0.20
C GLN A 69 4.62 13.96 -1.09
N ALA A 70 5.31 14.24 -2.20
CA ALA A 70 5.03 13.58 -3.48
C ALA A 70 5.34 12.08 -3.42
N VAL A 71 6.46 11.70 -2.79
CA VAL A 71 6.86 10.31 -2.61
C VAL A 71 5.89 9.57 -1.70
N TRP A 72 5.50 10.18 -0.58
CA TRP A 72 4.53 9.59 0.35
C TRP A 72 3.17 9.35 -0.32
N ARG A 73 2.65 10.35 -1.04
CA ARG A 73 1.36 10.22 -1.75
C ARG A 73 1.39 9.13 -2.81
N ALA A 74 2.46 9.05 -3.60
CA ALA A 74 2.62 7.99 -4.59
C ALA A 74 2.65 6.61 -3.94
N LEU A 75 3.38 6.48 -2.82
CA LEU A 75 3.46 5.22 -2.09
C LEU A 75 2.10 4.79 -1.53
N VAL A 76 1.36 5.71 -0.90
CA VAL A 76 0.00 5.44 -0.39
C VAL A 76 -0.90 5.00 -1.54
N ALA A 77 -0.92 5.74 -2.66
CA ALA A 77 -1.73 5.39 -3.82
C ALA A 77 -1.39 3.99 -4.37
N ASP A 78 -0.12 3.69 -4.64
CA ASP A 78 0.31 2.38 -5.16
C ASP A 78 -0.05 1.24 -4.20
N THR A 79 0.01 1.48 -2.89
CA THR A 79 -0.33 0.49 -1.86
C THR A 79 -1.83 0.21 -1.84
N LEU A 80 -2.66 1.25 -1.91
CA LEU A 80 -4.12 1.12 -1.90
C LEU A 80 -4.64 0.51 -3.21
N GLU A 81 -4.09 0.90 -4.36
CA GLU A 81 -4.42 0.25 -5.64
C GLU A 81 -4.20 -1.27 -5.60
N LEU A 82 -3.10 -1.71 -4.98
CA LEU A 82 -2.82 -3.13 -4.84
C LEU A 82 -3.78 -3.80 -3.86
N ARG A 83 -4.12 -3.16 -2.73
CA ARG A 83 -5.12 -3.65 -1.77
C ARG A 83 -6.46 -3.84 -2.46
N ASP A 84 -6.96 -2.81 -3.12
CA ASP A 84 -8.29 -2.81 -3.74
C ASP A 84 -8.38 -3.90 -4.83
N ALA A 85 -7.30 -4.12 -5.58
CA ALA A 85 -7.20 -5.19 -6.56
C ALA A 85 -7.22 -6.61 -5.93
N MET A 86 -6.72 -6.76 -4.70
CA MET A 86 -6.76 -8.02 -3.94
C MET A 86 -8.13 -8.27 -3.31
N GLU A 87 -8.83 -7.21 -2.91
CA GLU A 87 -10.13 -7.27 -2.23
C GLU A 87 -11.32 -7.22 -3.20
N SER A 88 -11.09 -6.99 -4.50
CA SER A 88 -12.19 -6.94 -5.47
C SER A 88 -12.99 -8.24 -5.52
N GLU A 89 -14.31 -8.10 -5.39
CA GLU A 89 -15.28 -9.19 -5.49
C GLU A 89 -15.71 -9.45 -6.95
N THR A 90 -15.30 -8.59 -7.89
CA THR A 90 -15.69 -8.68 -9.30
C THR A 90 -14.60 -9.36 -10.11
N ALA A 91 -14.95 -10.42 -10.86
CA ALA A 91 -14.00 -11.17 -11.69
C ALA A 91 -13.29 -10.32 -12.77
N GLU A 92 -13.83 -9.16 -13.12
CA GLU A 92 -13.29 -8.23 -14.12
C GLU A 92 -12.19 -7.32 -13.54
N GLU A 93 -12.23 -7.08 -12.23
CA GLU A 93 -11.29 -6.23 -11.48
C GLU A 93 -10.26 -7.05 -10.71
N GLN A 94 -10.56 -8.33 -10.44
CA GLN A 94 -9.65 -9.25 -9.79
C GLN A 94 -8.42 -9.51 -10.66
N LEU A 95 -7.23 -9.25 -10.10
CA LEU A 95 -5.98 -9.53 -10.79
C LEU A 95 -5.76 -11.04 -10.90
N SER A 96 -5.17 -11.46 -12.03
CA SER A 96 -4.56 -12.78 -12.11
C SER A 96 -3.35 -12.87 -11.16
N ASP A 97 -3.02 -14.08 -10.72
CA ASP A 97 -1.84 -14.33 -9.88
C ASP A 97 -0.55 -13.71 -10.45
N GLU A 98 -0.38 -13.79 -11.78
CA GLU A 98 0.77 -13.20 -12.49
C GLU A 98 0.77 -11.67 -12.41
N ALA A 99 -0.40 -11.05 -12.64
CA ALA A 99 -0.52 -9.60 -12.57
C ALA A 99 -0.34 -9.09 -11.14
N LEU A 100 -0.87 -9.82 -10.15
CA LEU A 100 -0.67 -9.54 -8.73
C LEU A 100 0.81 -9.63 -8.36
N ALA A 101 1.50 -10.68 -8.80
CA ALA A 101 2.92 -10.86 -8.53
C ALA A 101 3.78 -9.72 -9.09
N GLU A 102 3.53 -9.28 -10.34
CA GLU A 102 4.27 -8.17 -10.94
C GLU A 102 3.95 -6.81 -10.28
N ARG A 103 2.70 -6.58 -9.87
CA ARG A 103 2.34 -5.37 -9.10
C ARG A 103 3.01 -5.35 -7.72
N ALA A 104 2.94 -6.45 -6.99
CA ALA A 104 3.60 -6.60 -5.68
C ALA A 104 5.12 -6.44 -5.79
N LYS A 105 5.73 -6.95 -6.87
CA LYS A 105 7.15 -6.75 -7.17
C LYS A 105 7.49 -5.27 -7.39
N SER A 106 6.72 -4.56 -8.21
CA SER A 106 6.91 -3.13 -8.44
C SER A 106 6.84 -2.34 -7.13
N LEU A 107 5.83 -2.62 -6.29
CA LEU A 107 5.68 -1.98 -4.99
C LEU A 107 6.83 -2.34 -4.03
N SER A 108 7.29 -3.60 -4.01
CA SER A 108 8.46 -3.97 -3.20
C SER A 108 9.73 -3.22 -3.61
N TRP A 109 9.87 -2.86 -4.88
CA TRP A 109 11.00 -2.07 -5.35
C TRP A 109 10.90 -0.60 -4.96
N SER A 110 9.70 -0.01 -4.95
CA SER A 110 9.50 1.38 -4.50
C SER A 110 9.62 1.52 -2.98
N LEU A 111 9.24 0.49 -2.22
CA LEU A 111 9.40 0.44 -0.76
C LEU A 111 10.84 0.21 -0.30
N ARG A 112 11.65 -0.53 -1.07
CA ARG A 112 13.02 -0.91 -0.70
C ARG A 112 13.94 0.24 -0.24
N PRO A 113 13.95 1.45 -0.85
CA PRO A 113 14.78 2.55 -0.36
C PRO A 113 14.26 3.22 0.92
N LEU A 114 13.05 2.89 1.38
CA LEU A 114 12.36 3.52 2.52
C LEU A 114 12.40 2.67 3.80
N VAL A 115 13.01 1.48 3.71
CA VAL A 115 13.17 0.47 4.78
C VAL A 115 14.64 0.24 5.12
#